data_AF-D5SNE8-F1
#
_entry.id   AF-D5SNE8-F1
#
_cell.length_a   1.000
_cell.length_b   1.000
_cell.length_c   1.000
_cell.angle_alpha   90.00
_cell.angle_beta   90.00
_cell.angle_gamma   90.00
#
_symmetry.space_group_name_H-M   'P 1'
#
loop_
_entity.id
_entity.type
_entity.pdbx_description
1 polymer ?
#
loop_
_entity_poly.entity_id
_entity_poly.type
_entity_poly.pdbx_seq_one_letter_code
_entity_poly.pdbx_strand_id
1 'polypeptide(L)'
;MIVLVTFLIRTLQAAVDAAPTLLAGCFCAAFLHVVVGRSRLHAAFSGSGWQGVVKATIYGSLVPVCSLGVIPLLFEMRSARVNMGRIVAFGVSAPLLNPITVCYGLTVLTVPMFLTVVGCALLISISAGLLIERFSPESEPDSSALANPEDERHVHVYGLVRMLNLMIMTLRMLAGPALAWVILGMVISGATAAVIPADSLGHEMVHTNLWAPLLMMAAVTTQFVSPATGIMQMAAMEKVHWSLAAALMLQTAGVGLTASNLIIFSRVLGLKKMLVVLGMIFSLTLAIGFAANETLPRIPTDDDETHALDNLSQPFGTFSTIPPFQQIWASATTFSSEANAWALDIVLIGVVVGGVLRWRKIGLFLPQAVLQAKEEAAEKTRNNSFNRPLSPRILKGLGLAASTAGLLLVVYIYYPPAEEVFDEIGAIRAEALTAINQGQWGIAETRLSAWNQQLSKLKTSEMLRGRFTTEAREEAVRKLGLRLKEVQEAIRKNAAEEAKELSRDLFSMNSECRRIFLNQDTKTAL
;
A
#
# COMPACT_ATOMS: atom_id res chain seq x y z
N MET A 1 -10.23 -28.20 10.61
CA MET A 1 -11.11 -27.65 9.56
C MET A 1 -11.07 -26.12 9.53
N ILE A 2 -11.28 -25.43 10.66
CA ILE A 2 -11.16 -23.94 10.77
C ILE A 2 -9.84 -23.44 10.18
N VAL A 3 -8.71 -23.96 10.66
CA VAL A 3 -7.37 -23.57 10.20
C VAL A 3 -7.22 -23.67 8.67
N LEU A 4 -7.74 -24.73 8.03
CA LEU A 4 -7.62 -24.89 6.58
C LEU A 4 -8.51 -23.90 5.82
N VAL A 5 -9.74 -23.66 6.29
CA VAL A 5 -10.66 -22.68 5.70
C VAL A 5 -10.10 -21.26 5.85
N THR A 6 -9.63 -20.92 7.05
CA THR A 6 -8.98 -19.63 7.33
C THR A 6 -7.75 -19.43 6.47
N PHE A 7 -6.89 -20.45 6.35
CA PHE A 7 -5.71 -20.40 5.49
C PHE A 7 -6.08 -20.02 4.06
N LEU A 8 -7.06 -20.70 3.46
CA LEU A 8 -7.50 -20.42 2.08
C LEU A 8 -8.08 -19.01 1.94
N ILE A 9 -8.95 -18.60 2.87
CA ILE A 9 -9.58 -17.27 2.86
C ILE A 9 -8.52 -16.17 2.98
N ARG A 10 -7.61 -16.28 3.96
CA ARG A 10 -6.58 -15.27 4.24
C ARG A 10 -5.53 -15.20 3.13
N THR A 11 -5.17 -16.32 2.51
CA THR A 11 -4.29 -16.32 1.33
C THR A 11 -4.99 -15.67 0.13
N LEU A 12 -6.29 -15.92 -0.08
CA LEU A 12 -7.04 -15.28 -1.17
C LEU A 12 -7.18 -13.76 -0.95
N GLN A 13 -7.45 -13.33 0.28
CA GLN A 13 -7.44 -11.91 0.67
C GLN A 13 -6.12 -11.24 0.36
N ALA A 14 -5.01 -11.85 0.79
CA ALA A 14 -3.68 -11.33 0.49
C ALA A 14 -3.42 -11.23 -1.02
N ALA A 15 -3.97 -12.14 -1.82
CA ALA A 15 -3.87 -12.10 -3.28
C ALA A 15 -4.65 -10.91 -3.88
N VAL A 16 -5.90 -10.70 -3.44
CA VAL A 16 -6.76 -9.58 -3.89
C VAL A 16 -6.13 -8.24 -3.50
N ASP A 17 -5.70 -8.09 -2.26
CA ASP A 17 -5.11 -6.85 -1.75
C ASP A 17 -3.76 -6.52 -2.38
N ALA A 18 -2.94 -7.53 -2.67
CA ALA A 18 -1.64 -7.31 -3.30
C ALA A 18 -1.74 -7.08 -4.82
N ALA A 19 -2.83 -7.50 -5.49
CA ALA A 19 -2.90 -7.49 -6.95
C ALA A 19 -2.66 -6.09 -7.57
N PRO A 20 -3.29 -4.99 -7.11
CA PRO A 20 -3.04 -3.67 -7.70
C PRO A 20 -1.58 -3.22 -7.58
N THR A 21 -0.97 -3.47 -6.42
CA THR A 21 0.41 -3.08 -6.13
C THR A 21 1.43 -3.98 -6.81
N LEU A 22 1.09 -5.26 -7.07
CA LEU A 22 1.90 -6.18 -7.86
C LEU A 22 1.92 -5.76 -9.34
N LEU A 23 0.77 -5.34 -9.90
CA LEU A 23 0.70 -4.79 -11.25
C LEU A 23 1.55 -3.53 -11.38
N ALA A 24 1.39 -2.60 -10.43
CA ALA A 24 2.20 -1.39 -10.37
C ALA A 24 3.70 -1.71 -10.25
N GLY A 25 4.06 -2.69 -9.41
CA GLY A 25 5.42 -3.16 -9.24
C GLY A 25 6.04 -3.73 -10.51
N CYS A 26 5.37 -4.68 -11.15
CA CYS A 26 5.82 -5.24 -12.43
C CYS A 26 5.94 -4.17 -13.52
N PHE A 27 4.98 -3.23 -13.58
CA PHE A 27 5.02 -2.12 -14.54
C PHE A 27 6.18 -1.17 -14.26
N CYS A 28 6.39 -0.77 -13.01
CA CYS A 28 7.51 0.10 -12.62
C CYS A 28 8.85 -0.60 -12.89
N ALA A 29 9.00 -1.88 -12.55
CA ALA A 29 10.21 -2.64 -12.87
C ALA A 29 10.44 -2.74 -14.39
N ALA A 30 9.40 -3.00 -15.18
CA ALA A 30 9.48 -3.01 -16.64
C ALA A 30 9.82 -1.63 -17.20
N PHE A 31 9.32 -0.54 -16.58
CA PHE A 31 9.69 0.82 -16.93
C PHE A 31 11.16 1.09 -16.64
N LEU A 32 11.66 0.72 -15.45
CA LEU A 32 13.08 0.86 -15.12
C LEU A 32 13.96 0.08 -16.12
N HIS A 33 13.54 -1.13 -16.52
CA HIS A 33 14.28 -1.95 -17.48
C HIS A 33 14.24 -1.36 -18.91
N VAL A 34 13.06 -1.06 -19.46
CA VAL A 34 12.87 -0.69 -20.87
C VAL A 34 13.13 0.80 -21.14
N VAL A 35 12.75 1.67 -20.19
CA VAL A 35 12.81 3.13 -20.37
C VAL A 35 14.09 3.72 -19.81
N VAL A 36 14.45 3.34 -18.58
CA VAL A 36 15.62 3.92 -17.90
C VAL A 36 16.88 3.21 -18.38
N GLY A 37 16.85 1.88 -18.43
CA GLY A 37 18.01 1.05 -18.77
C GLY A 37 18.99 0.90 -17.60
N ARG A 38 19.79 -0.16 -17.60
CA ARG A 38 20.63 -0.55 -16.46
C ARG A 38 21.69 0.47 -16.08
N SER A 39 22.38 1.07 -17.06
CA SER A 39 23.45 2.05 -16.80
C SER A 39 22.91 3.31 -16.12
N ARG A 40 21.79 3.86 -16.61
CA ARG A 40 21.13 5.03 -16.01
C ARG A 40 20.48 4.68 -14.68
N LEU A 41 19.94 3.47 -14.53
CA LEU A 41 19.40 3.00 -13.27
C LEU A 41 20.51 2.96 -12.21
N HIS A 42 21.65 2.33 -12.50
CA HIS A 42 22.81 2.34 -11.61
C HIS A 42 23.26 3.77 -11.26
N ALA A 43 23.40 4.63 -12.26
CA ALA A 43 23.81 6.03 -12.07
C ALA A 43 22.80 6.88 -11.28
N ALA A 44 21.51 6.53 -11.30
CA ALA A 44 20.49 7.24 -10.51
C ALA A 44 20.68 7.00 -9.00
N PHE A 45 21.14 5.81 -8.63
CA PHE A 45 21.40 5.43 -7.26
C PHE A 45 22.89 5.54 -6.89
N SER A 46 23.76 6.09 -7.73
CA SER A 46 25.19 6.29 -7.42
C SER A 46 25.43 7.53 -6.54
N GLY A 47 26.57 7.55 -5.85
CA GLY A 47 27.00 8.64 -4.97
C GLY A 47 27.78 8.16 -3.75
N SER A 48 28.19 9.10 -2.89
CA SER A 48 28.76 8.73 -1.59
C SER A 48 27.72 7.93 -0.78
N GLY A 49 28.17 6.98 0.03
CA GLY A 49 27.30 5.95 0.63
C GLY A 49 25.97 6.49 1.17
N TRP A 50 26.03 7.49 2.04
CA TRP A 50 24.82 8.09 2.61
C TRP A 50 23.93 8.82 1.60
N GLN A 51 24.50 9.50 0.60
CA GLN A 51 23.72 10.17 -0.45
C GLN A 51 22.97 9.14 -1.31
N GLY A 52 23.62 8.02 -1.63
CA GLY A 52 23.00 6.93 -2.37
C GLY A 52 21.82 6.32 -1.60
N VAL A 53 21.99 6.09 -0.30
CA VAL A 53 20.93 5.56 0.58
C VAL A 53 19.75 6.53 0.74
N VAL A 54 20.01 7.83 0.91
CA VAL A 54 18.94 8.83 1.02
C VAL A 54 18.17 8.95 -0.31
N LYS A 55 18.87 9.00 -1.45
CA LYS A 55 18.22 8.95 -2.77
C LYS A 55 17.37 7.71 -2.92
N ALA A 56 17.88 6.55 -2.49
CA ALA A 56 17.15 5.30 -2.58
C ALA A 56 15.88 5.30 -1.74
N THR A 57 15.93 5.87 -0.54
CA THR A 57 14.78 6.04 0.36
C THR A 57 13.72 6.95 -0.27
N ILE A 58 14.13 8.09 -0.83
CA ILE A 58 13.22 9.04 -1.49
C ILE A 58 12.59 8.39 -2.72
N TYR A 59 13.38 7.76 -3.60
CA TYR A 59 12.83 7.08 -4.76
C TYR A 59 11.90 5.92 -4.38
N GLY A 60 12.19 5.20 -3.30
CA GLY A 60 11.30 4.18 -2.75
C GLY A 60 9.95 4.76 -2.38
N SER A 61 9.93 5.83 -1.58
CA SER A 61 8.68 6.48 -1.13
C SER A 61 7.78 7.00 -2.26
N LEU A 62 8.33 7.25 -3.46
CA LEU A 62 7.55 7.76 -4.59
C LEU A 62 6.87 6.66 -5.40
N VAL A 63 7.24 5.39 -5.21
CA VAL A 63 6.71 4.28 -6.01
C VAL A 63 5.46 3.71 -5.32
N PRO A 64 4.33 3.55 -6.04
CA PRO A 64 3.08 3.03 -5.48
C PRO A 64 3.09 1.49 -5.37
N VAL A 65 4.05 0.95 -4.61
CA VAL A 65 4.21 -0.50 -4.39
C VAL A 65 4.09 -0.85 -2.91
N CYS A 66 3.69 -2.09 -2.64
CA CYS A 66 3.72 -2.67 -1.29
C CYS A 66 4.93 -3.62 -1.14
N SER A 67 5.00 -4.31 0.00
CA SER A 67 6.06 -5.26 0.31
C SER A 67 6.13 -6.43 -0.66
N LEU A 68 5.01 -6.90 -1.22
CA LEU A 68 5.02 -7.92 -2.29
C LEU A 68 5.28 -7.30 -3.67
N GLY A 69 4.71 -6.13 -3.94
CA GLY A 69 4.85 -5.41 -5.22
C GLY A 69 6.26 -4.86 -5.47
N VAL A 70 7.07 -4.67 -4.44
CA VAL A 70 8.46 -4.17 -4.60
C VAL A 70 9.41 -5.25 -5.13
N ILE A 71 9.08 -6.54 -4.97
CA ILE A 71 9.97 -7.67 -5.30
C ILE A 71 10.52 -7.61 -6.76
N PRO A 72 9.69 -7.39 -7.81
CA PRO A 72 10.20 -7.24 -9.17
C PRO A 72 11.19 -6.08 -9.33
N LEU A 73 10.97 -4.95 -8.64
CA LEU A 73 11.89 -3.81 -8.67
C LEU A 73 13.23 -4.15 -8.01
N LEU A 74 13.21 -4.87 -6.88
CA LEU A 74 14.45 -5.27 -6.21
C LEU A 74 15.32 -6.17 -7.10
N PHE A 75 14.70 -7.09 -7.85
CA PHE A 75 15.41 -7.90 -8.84
C PHE A 75 15.98 -7.06 -9.98
N GLU A 76 15.21 -6.10 -10.48
CA GLU A 76 15.66 -5.21 -11.56
C GLU A 76 16.85 -4.34 -11.10
N MET A 77 16.76 -3.73 -9.91
CA MET A 77 17.84 -2.96 -9.29
C MET A 77 19.10 -3.82 -9.07
N ARG A 78 18.93 -5.08 -8.63
CA ARG A 78 20.06 -6.00 -8.48
C ARG A 78 20.67 -6.38 -9.83
N SER A 79 19.84 -6.53 -10.87
CA SER A 79 20.32 -6.80 -12.23
C SER A 79 21.12 -5.63 -12.81
N ALA A 80 20.77 -4.40 -12.43
CA ALA A 80 21.51 -3.18 -12.74
C ALA A 80 22.73 -2.93 -11.82
N ARG A 81 23.07 -3.90 -10.96
CA ARG A 81 24.19 -3.84 -10.00
C ARG A 81 24.14 -2.65 -9.04
N VAL A 82 22.94 -2.20 -8.66
CA VAL A 82 22.80 -1.21 -7.58
C VAL A 82 23.36 -1.79 -6.27
N ASN A 83 24.07 -0.97 -5.50
CA ASN A 83 24.63 -1.37 -4.21
C ASN A 83 23.54 -1.91 -3.28
N MET A 84 23.84 -3.02 -2.60
CA MET A 84 22.88 -3.72 -1.76
C MET A 84 22.26 -2.85 -0.64
N GLY A 85 23.01 -1.95 -0.02
CA GLY A 85 22.44 -1.09 1.04
C GLY A 85 21.37 -0.14 0.51
N ARG A 86 21.49 0.28 -0.75
CA ARG A 86 20.50 1.12 -1.43
C ARG A 86 19.28 0.31 -1.85
N ILE A 87 19.47 -0.93 -2.29
CA ILE A 87 18.37 -1.87 -2.55
C ILE A 87 17.56 -2.11 -1.27
N VAL A 88 18.22 -2.30 -0.13
CA VAL A 88 17.55 -2.47 1.17
C VAL A 88 16.82 -1.20 1.59
N ALA A 89 17.45 -0.03 1.53
CA ALA A 89 16.80 1.24 1.86
C ALA A 89 15.57 1.51 0.98
N PHE A 90 15.68 1.27 -0.33
CA PHE A 90 14.56 1.34 -1.27
C PHE A 90 13.46 0.33 -0.91
N GLY A 91 13.82 -0.92 -0.66
CA GLY A 91 12.88 -2.00 -0.36
C GLY A 91 12.13 -1.84 0.96
N VAL A 92 12.75 -1.22 1.97
CA VAL A 92 12.10 -0.90 3.25
C VAL A 92 11.22 0.35 3.12
N SER A 93 11.71 1.41 2.48
CA SER A 93 10.97 2.68 2.36
C SER A 93 9.77 2.60 1.42
N ALA A 94 9.85 1.84 0.34
CA ALA A 94 8.79 1.77 -0.66
C ALA A 94 7.43 1.37 -0.07
N PRO A 95 7.27 0.24 0.63
CA PRO A 95 5.98 -0.09 1.25
C PRO A 95 5.57 0.85 2.39
N LEU A 96 6.54 1.35 3.17
CA LEU A 96 6.25 2.13 4.37
C LEU A 96 5.87 3.59 4.10
N LEU A 97 6.34 4.16 2.98
CA LEU A 97 6.13 5.56 2.63
C LEU A 97 5.50 5.72 1.24
N ASN A 98 4.90 4.66 0.68
CA ASN A 98 4.24 4.80 -0.60
C ASN A 98 3.13 5.86 -0.56
N PRO A 99 2.72 6.39 -1.73
CA PRO A 99 1.64 7.37 -1.83
C PRO A 99 0.35 6.97 -1.12
N ILE A 100 0.02 5.67 -1.09
CA ILE A 100 -1.20 5.15 -0.45
C ILE A 100 -1.11 5.35 1.06
N THR A 101 -0.02 4.93 1.70
CA THR A 101 0.26 5.13 3.13
C THR A 101 0.21 6.61 3.49
N VAL A 102 0.83 7.46 2.68
CA VAL A 102 0.85 8.91 2.94
C VAL A 102 -0.54 9.51 2.84
N CYS A 103 -1.32 9.18 1.81
CA CYS A 103 -2.68 9.66 1.65
C CYS A 103 -3.55 9.21 2.83
N TYR A 104 -3.69 7.88 3.03
CA TYR A 104 -4.50 7.35 4.12
C TYR A 104 -4.06 7.90 5.48
N GLY A 105 -2.75 8.00 5.72
CA GLY A 105 -2.19 8.54 6.96
C GLY A 105 -2.64 9.98 7.22
N LEU A 106 -2.63 10.85 6.20
CA LEU A 106 -3.13 12.22 6.29
C LEU A 106 -4.65 12.32 6.55
N THR A 107 -5.39 11.24 6.34
CA THR A 107 -6.85 11.20 6.51
C THR A 107 -7.28 10.66 7.84
N VAL A 108 -6.68 9.56 8.28
CA VAL A 108 -7.19 8.82 9.43
C VAL A 108 -6.35 8.98 10.69
N LEU A 109 -5.07 9.35 10.57
CA LEU A 109 -4.19 9.55 11.71
C LEU A 109 -4.21 11.00 12.19
N THR A 110 -3.90 11.22 13.46
CA THR A 110 -3.60 12.57 13.93
C THR A 110 -2.28 13.07 13.33
N VAL A 111 -2.11 14.39 13.22
CA VAL A 111 -0.89 14.99 12.66
C VAL A 111 0.38 14.52 13.41
N PRO A 112 0.42 14.50 14.76
CA PRO A 112 1.58 13.99 15.48
C PRO A 112 1.89 12.51 15.19
N MET A 113 0.87 11.66 15.10
CA MET A 113 1.05 10.25 14.77
C MET A 113 1.54 10.05 13.34
N PHE A 114 0.95 10.76 12.38
CA PHE A 114 1.39 10.76 10.99
C PHE A 114 2.87 11.14 10.85
N LEU A 115 3.31 12.20 11.53
CA LEU A 115 4.72 12.62 11.52
C LEU A 115 5.64 11.58 12.16
N THR A 116 5.20 10.92 13.24
CA THR A 116 5.93 9.82 13.88
C THR A 116 6.10 8.64 12.92
N VAL A 117 5.04 8.25 12.20
CA VAL A 117 5.10 7.15 11.22
C VAL A 117 6.07 7.47 10.08
N VAL A 118 5.98 8.67 9.51
CA VAL A 118 6.85 9.11 8.42
C VAL A 118 8.31 9.18 8.89
N GLY A 119 8.54 9.81 10.05
CA GLY A 119 9.86 9.93 10.67
C GLY A 119 10.47 8.56 10.97
N CYS A 120 9.69 7.65 11.56
CA CYS A 120 10.11 6.28 11.84
C CYS A 120 10.53 5.56 10.56
N ALA A 121 9.67 5.55 9.54
CA ALA A 121 9.95 4.88 8.27
C ALA A 121 11.21 5.43 7.56
N LEU A 122 11.42 6.75 7.57
CA LEU A 122 12.64 7.37 7.05
C LEU A 122 13.88 6.94 7.83
N LEU A 123 13.82 7.02 9.16
CA LEU A 123 14.93 6.67 10.04
C LEU A 123 15.34 5.21 9.88
N ILE A 124 14.39 4.27 9.93
CA ILE A 124 14.71 2.84 9.78
C ILE A 124 15.22 2.51 8.37
N SER A 125 14.66 3.12 7.32
CA SER A 125 15.08 2.83 5.94
C SER A 125 16.50 3.32 5.66
N ILE A 126 16.81 4.56 6.05
CA ILE A 126 18.14 5.15 5.89
C ILE A 126 19.15 4.38 6.74
N SER A 127 18.81 4.10 7.99
CA SER A 127 19.74 3.44 8.89
C SER A 127 20.01 2.00 8.45
N ALA A 128 18.99 1.26 8.00
CA ALA A 128 19.16 -0.09 7.44
C ALA A 128 20.09 -0.10 6.21
N GLY A 129 19.92 0.85 5.30
CA GLY A 129 20.77 0.97 4.11
C GLY A 129 22.23 1.28 4.45
N LEU A 130 22.45 2.27 5.32
CA LEU A 130 23.79 2.64 5.79
C LEU A 130 24.49 1.49 6.51
N LEU A 131 23.74 0.74 7.32
CA LEU A 131 24.28 -0.40 8.06
C LEU A 131 24.75 -1.50 7.10
N ILE A 132 24.00 -1.78 6.04
CA ILE A 132 24.41 -2.75 5.01
C ILE A 132 25.62 -2.27 4.21
N GLU A 133 25.65 -1.01 3.79
CA GLU A 133 26.82 -0.47 3.07
C GLU A 133 28.09 -0.60 3.93
N ARG A 134 27.97 -0.42 5.24
CA ARG A 134 29.10 -0.59 6.18
C ARG A 134 29.52 -2.05 6.33
N PHE A 135 28.59 -3.01 6.35
CA PHE A 135 28.91 -4.44 6.49
C PHE A 135 29.31 -5.13 5.20
N SER A 136 28.92 -4.56 4.06
CA SER A 136 29.17 -5.10 2.72
C SER A 136 29.58 -3.96 1.81
N PRO A 137 30.79 -3.40 1.98
CA PRO A 137 31.30 -2.39 1.07
C PRO A 137 31.49 -3.06 -0.31
N GLU A 138 30.48 -2.92 -1.17
CA GLU A 138 30.55 -3.31 -2.58
C GLU A 138 31.27 -2.20 -3.34
N SER A 139 32.33 -2.55 -4.08
CA SER A 139 32.98 -1.61 -5.01
C SER A 139 31.98 -1.22 -6.10
N GLU A 140 31.74 0.08 -6.27
CA GLU A 140 30.86 0.55 -7.36
C GLU A 140 31.53 0.29 -8.71
N PRO A 141 30.91 -0.51 -9.59
CA PRO A 141 31.38 -0.62 -10.95
C PRO A 141 31.23 0.74 -11.65
N ASP A 142 32.19 1.09 -12.50
CA ASP A 142 32.06 2.31 -13.30
C ASP A 142 30.80 2.19 -14.19
N SER A 143 29.97 3.23 -14.17
CA SER A 143 28.71 3.27 -14.93
C SER A 143 28.91 3.07 -16.44
N SER A 144 30.09 3.43 -16.95
CA SER A 144 30.52 3.20 -18.33
C SER A 144 30.72 1.70 -18.65
N ALA A 145 31.18 0.91 -17.68
CA ALA A 145 31.37 -0.54 -17.82
C ALA A 145 30.05 -1.33 -17.77
N LEU A 146 28.98 -0.72 -17.27
CA LEU A 146 27.61 -1.27 -17.28
C LEU A 146 26.83 -0.89 -18.54
N ALA A 147 27.35 0.03 -19.37
CA ALA A 147 26.76 0.39 -20.64
C ALA A 147 27.07 -0.70 -21.68
N ASN A 148 26.19 -1.68 -21.79
CA ASN A 148 26.24 -2.62 -22.90
C ASN A 148 25.57 -1.95 -24.12
N PRO A 149 26.21 -1.84 -25.30
CA PRO A 149 25.61 -1.20 -26.48
C PRO A 149 24.31 -1.88 -26.95
N GLU A 150 24.02 -3.11 -26.53
CA GLU A 150 22.70 -3.73 -26.71
C GLU A 150 21.64 -3.17 -25.74
N ASP A 151 21.96 -2.97 -24.46
CA ASP A 151 21.07 -2.38 -23.46
C ASP A 151 20.78 -0.88 -23.77
N GLU A 152 21.73 -0.14 -24.35
CA GLU A 152 21.52 1.25 -24.79
C GLU A 152 20.70 1.37 -26.09
N ARG A 153 20.77 0.38 -26.99
CA ARG A 153 19.94 0.33 -28.22
C ARG A 153 18.43 0.26 -27.91
N HIS A 154 18.05 -0.29 -26.75
CA HIS A 154 16.66 -0.30 -26.29
C HIS A 154 16.12 1.08 -25.87
N VAL A 155 17.00 2.03 -25.55
CA VAL A 155 16.64 3.34 -24.96
C VAL A 155 16.17 4.35 -26.02
N HIS A 156 16.42 4.08 -27.31
CA HIS A 156 16.08 4.98 -28.43
C HIS A 156 14.80 4.60 -29.19
N VAL A 157 14.00 3.65 -28.69
CA VAL A 157 12.70 3.33 -29.28
C VAL A 157 11.65 4.33 -28.78
N TYR A 158 11.06 5.12 -29.67
CA TYR A 158 9.99 6.08 -29.34
C TYR A 158 8.64 5.66 -29.94
N GLY A 159 7.54 6.00 -29.27
CA GLY A 159 6.17 5.76 -29.74
C GLY A 159 5.59 4.41 -29.33
N LEU A 160 4.65 3.89 -30.14
CA LEU A 160 3.81 2.73 -29.82
C LEU A 160 4.61 1.43 -29.58
N VAL A 161 5.73 1.24 -30.26
CA VAL A 161 6.63 0.08 -30.07
C VAL A 161 7.22 0.05 -28.67
N ARG A 162 7.56 1.22 -28.09
CA ARG A 162 8.04 1.30 -26.71
C ARG A 162 6.96 0.94 -25.71
N MET A 163 5.73 1.40 -25.92
CA MET A 163 4.60 1.02 -25.07
C MET A 163 4.30 -0.47 -25.15
N LEU A 164 4.37 -1.05 -26.36
CA LEU A 164 4.20 -2.49 -26.56
C LEU A 164 5.32 -3.30 -25.86
N ASN A 165 6.57 -2.87 -25.99
CA ASN A 165 7.72 -3.47 -25.31
C ASN A 165 7.62 -3.38 -23.79
N LEU A 166 7.15 -2.24 -23.28
CA LEU A 166 6.85 -2.05 -21.86
C LEU A 166 5.76 -3.02 -21.39
N MET A 167 4.68 -3.17 -22.16
CA MET A 167 3.57 -4.07 -21.83
C MET A 167 4.01 -5.54 -21.85
N ILE A 168 4.74 -5.96 -22.88
CA ILE A 168 5.31 -7.33 -22.98
C ILE A 168 6.26 -7.60 -21.82
N MET A 169 7.12 -6.64 -21.49
CA MET A 169 8.04 -6.80 -20.35
C MET A 169 7.27 -6.91 -19.03
N THR A 170 6.24 -6.09 -18.83
CA THR A 170 5.38 -6.14 -17.65
C THR A 170 4.74 -7.53 -17.52
N LEU A 171 4.10 -8.03 -18.59
CA LEU A 171 3.50 -9.37 -18.61
C LEU A 171 4.52 -10.48 -18.33
N ARG A 172 5.72 -10.40 -18.91
CA ARG A 172 6.80 -11.36 -18.64
C ARG A 172 7.31 -11.30 -17.20
N MET A 173 7.30 -10.14 -16.57
CA MET A 173 7.67 -9.97 -15.15
C MET A 173 6.60 -10.54 -14.22
N LEU A 174 5.31 -10.39 -14.56
CA LEU A 174 4.20 -11.03 -13.85
C LEU A 174 4.36 -12.55 -13.78
N ALA A 175 4.76 -13.19 -14.88
CA ALA A 175 5.05 -14.63 -14.94
C ALA A 175 6.52 -14.98 -14.62
N GLY A 176 7.26 -14.06 -13.99
CA GLY A 176 8.68 -14.21 -13.71
C GLY A 176 9.01 -14.92 -12.40
N PRO A 177 10.31 -15.09 -12.08
CA PRO A 177 10.74 -15.69 -10.82
C PRO A 177 10.24 -14.95 -9.57
N ALA A 178 9.95 -13.65 -9.70
CA ALA A 178 9.34 -12.85 -8.65
C ALA A 178 7.98 -13.39 -8.19
N LEU A 179 7.20 -13.97 -9.10
CA LEU A 179 5.87 -14.51 -8.77
C LEU A 179 5.94 -15.60 -7.72
N ALA A 180 6.94 -16.47 -7.78
CA ALA A 180 7.11 -17.55 -6.80
C ALA A 180 7.33 -16.99 -5.38
N TRP A 181 8.10 -15.91 -5.24
CA TRP A 181 8.30 -15.24 -3.96
C TRP A 181 7.04 -14.52 -3.48
N VAL A 182 6.28 -13.93 -4.39
CA VAL A 182 5.01 -13.27 -4.06
C VAL A 182 3.99 -14.28 -3.55
N ILE A 183 3.80 -15.39 -4.28
CA ILE A 183 2.90 -16.49 -3.87
C ILE A 183 3.34 -17.06 -2.52
N LEU A 184 4.65 -17.28 -2.33
CA LEU A 184 5.18 -17.77 -1.06
C LEU A 184 4.81 -16.85 0.11
N GLY A 185 4.83 -15.52 -0.10
CA GLY A 185 4.45 -14.55 0.93
C GLY A 185 2.97 -14.60 1.27
N MET A 186 2.11 -14.71 0.27
CA MET A 186 0.66 -14.83 0.46
C MET A 186 0.29 -16.13 1.18
N VAL A 187 0.97 -17.22 0.85
CA VAL A 187 0.79 -18.52 1.52
C VAL A 187 1.26 -18.45 2.96
N ILE A 188 2.45 -17.91 3.24
CA ILE A 188 2.95 -17.77 4.61
C ILE A 188 2.03 -16.87 5.44
N SER A 189 1.55 -15.75 4.87
CA SER A 189 0.61 -14.85 5.53
C SER A 189 -0.72 -15.53 5.88
N GLY A 190 -1.28 -16.32 4.97
CA GLY A 190 -2.50 -17.07 5.26
C GLY A 190 -2.28 -18.16 6.31
N ALA A 191 -1.11 -18.81 6.30
CA ALA A 191 -0.76 -19.83 7.28
C ALA A 191 -0.61 -19.25 8.68
N THR A 192 0.02 -18.09 8.81
CA THR A 192 0.23 -17.44 10.10
C THR A 192 -1.08 -16.87 10.66
N ALA A 193 -1.92 -16.24 9.82
CA ALA A 193 -3.26 -15.82 10.22
C ALA A 193 -4.16 -16.98 10.65
N ALA A 194 -3.97 -18.17 10.07
CA ALA A 194 -4.74 -19.37 10.45
C ALA A 194 -4.38 -19.93 11.83
N VAL A 195 -3.19 -19.61 12.36
CA VAL A 195 -2.73 -20.07 13.69
C VAL A 195 -3.17 -19.12 14.80
N ILE A 196 -3.39 -17.85 14.50
CA ILE A 196 -3.78 -16.83 15.49
C ILE A 196 -5.28 -16.97 15.81
N PRO A 197 -5.67 -17.30 17.07
CA PRO A 197 -7.08 -17.44 17.45
C PRO A 197 -7.87 -16.13 17.24
N ALA A 198 -9.16 -16.25 16.98
CA ALA A 198 -10.05 -15.10 16.91
C ALA A 198 -10.05 -14.34 18.26
N ASP A 199 -10.14 -13.01 18.21
CA ASP A 199 -10.22 -12.12 19.38
C ASP A 199 -8.99 -12.13 20.33
N SER A 200 -7.90 -12.83 19.97
CA SER A 200 -6.73 -12.93 20.85
C SER A 200 -5.86 -11.68 20.85
N LEU A 201 -5.89 -10.88 19.78
CA LEU A 201 -5.01 -9.73 19.62
C LEU A 201 -5.53 -8.50 20.35
N GLY A 202 -6.84 -8.24 20.35
CA GLY A 202 -7.39 -7.02 20.94
C GLY A 202 -7.10 -6.88 22.45
N HIS A 203 -7.25 -7.99 23.20
CA HIS A 203 -7.02 -7.99 24.65
C HIS A 203 -5.53 -7.79 25.03
N GLU A 204 -4.59 -8.20 24.19
CA GLU A 204 -3.15 -8.13 24.49
C GLU A 204 -2.52 -6.78 24.09
N MET A 205 -3.18 -5.98 23.24
CA MET A 205 -2.62 -4.76 22.67
C MET A 205 -2.86 -3.49 23.50
N VAL A 206 -3.36 -3.65 24.73
CA VAL A 206 -3.58 -2.55 25.67
C VAL A 206 -2.26 -1.85 25.99
N HIS A 207 -2.27 -0.51 26.09
CA HIS A 207 -1.08 0.31 26.34
C HIS A 207 -0.33 -0.02 27.64
N THR A 208 -0.99 -0.61 28.63
CA THR A 208 -0.37 -1.04 29.89
C THR A 208 0.53 -2.26 29.73
N ASN A 209 0.38 -3.02 28.63
CA ASN A 209 1.18 -4.20 28.37
C ASN A 209 2.49 -3.83 27.66
N LEU A 210 3.61 -3.89 28.40
CA LEU A 210 4.94 -3.65 27.84
C LEU A 210 5.32 -4.66 26.74
N TRP A 211 4.70 -5.83 26.72
CA TRP A 211 4.97 -6.88 25.73
C TRP A 211 4.14 -6.74 24.46
N ALA A 212 3.12 -5.89 24.44
CA ALA A 212 2.25 -5.69 23.28
C ALA A 212 3.03 -5.46 21.96
N PRO A 213 4.09 -4.62 21.91
CA PRO A 213 4.84 -4.41 20.67
C PRO A 213 5.59 -5.66 20.19
N LEU A 214 6.11 -6.46 21.12
CA LEU A 214 6.83 -7.70 20.80
C LEU A 214 5.87 -8.80 20.34
N LEU A 215 4.70 -8.90 20.95
CA LEU A 215 3.63 -9.79 20.52
C LEU A 215 3.12 -9.41 19.13
N MET A 216 2.88 -8.12 18.89
CA MET A 216 2.50 -7.61 17.58
C MET A 216 3.57 -7.91 16.53
N MET A 217 4.84 -7.62 16.83
CA MET A 217 5.97 -7.97 15.97
C MET A 217 5.96 -9.46 15.62
N ALA A 218 5.83 -10.35 16.62
CA ALA A 218 5.81 -11.79 16.40
C ALA A 218 4.63 -12.24 15.52
N ALA A 219 3.44 -11.65 15.73
CA ALA A 219 2.24 -11.95 14.96
C ALA A 219 2.37 -11.52 13.49
N VAL A 220 2.90 -10.32 13.24
CA VAL A 220 2.78 -9.68 11.91
C VAL A 220 4.01 -9.77 11.04
N THR A 221 5.20 -10.06 11.58
CA THR A 221 6.47 -10.14 10.80
C THR A 221 6.38 -11.10 9.62
N THR A 222 5.55 -12.14 9.72
CA THR A 222 5.37 -13.13 8.66
C THR A 222 4.13 -12.91 7.82
N GLN A 223 3.26 -11.98 8.24
CA GLN A 223 2.02 -11.65 7.55
C GLN A 223 2.26 -10.55 6.52
N PHE A 224 1.40 -10.53 5.51
CA PHE A 224 1.26 -9.42 4.59
C PHE A 224 0.08 -8.56 5.07
N VAL A 225 0.37 -7.29 5.35
CA VAL A 225 -0.65 -6.28 5.60
C VAL A 225 -0.56 -5.26 4.47
N SER A 226 -1.69 -4.97 3.82
CA SER A 226 -1.72 -3.96 2.78
C SER A 226 -1.41 -2.57 3.38
N PRO A 227 -0.78 -1.64 2.64
CA PRO A 227 -0.49 -0.30 3.13
C PRO A 227 -1.71 0.46 3.65
N ALA A 228 -2.86 0.33 2.97
CA ALA A 228 -4.11 0.94 3.39
C ALA A 228 -4.64 0.29 4.68
N THR A 229 -4.67 -1.05 4.72
CA THR A 229 -5.13 -1.80 5.90
C THR A 229 -4.28 -1.48 7.14
N GLY A 230 -2.95 -1.44 7.00
CA GLY A 230 -2.05 -1.17 8.11
C GLY A 230 -2.28 0.22 8.73
N ILE A 231 -2.49 1.24 7.90
CA ILE A 231 -2.80 2.59 8.40
C ILE A 231 -4.19 2.67 9.03
N MET A 232 -5.19 1.98 8.48
CA MET A 232 -6.52 1.92 9.09
C MET A 232 -6.48 1.24 10.46
N GLN A 233 -5.75 0.13 10.58
CA GLN A 233 -5.55 -0.58 11.85
C GLN A 233 -4.81 0.30 12.86
N MET A 234 -3.73 0.95 12.43
CA MET A 234 -3.00 1.91 13.25
C MET A 234 -3.88 3.06 13.73
N ALA A 235 -4.77 3.59 12.88
CA ALA A 235 -5.70 4.65 13.26
C ALA A 235 -6.76 4.19 14.27
N ALA A 236 -7.19 2.92 14.21
CA ALA A 236 -8.06 2.34 15.23
C ALA A 236 -7.31 2.19 16.56
N MET A 237 -6.05 1.72 16.52
CA MET A 237 -5.19 1.63 17.71
C MET A 237 -4.95 3.00 18.37
N GLU A 238 -4.77 4.04 17.56
CA GLU A 238 -4.63 5.42 18.04
C GLU A 238 -5.90 5.93 18.75
N LYS A 239 -7.09 5.53 18.26
CA LYS A 239 -8.37 5.95 18.83
C LYS A 239 -8.67 5.26 20.16
N VAL A 240 -8.39 3.96 20.26
CA VAL A 240 -8.77 3.12 21.42
C VAL A 240 -7.61 2.96 22.43
N HIS A 241 -6.63 3.87 22.42
CA HIS A 241 -5.50 3.89 23.37
C HIS A 241 -4.73 2.57 23.43
N TRP A 242 -4.57 1.89 22.30
CA TRP A 242 -3.69 0.73 22.23
C TRP A 242 -2.24 1.16 22.15
N SER A 243 -1.32 0.24 22.43
CA SER A 243 0.11 0.53 22.45
C SER A 243 0.58 1.13 21.12
N LEU A 244 1.06 2.37 21.15
CA LEU A 244 1.55 3.05 19.94
C LEU A 244 2.79 2.38 19.36
N ALA A 245 3.62 1.80 20.23
CA ALA A 245 4.74 0.98 19.85
C ALA A 245 4.28 -0.29 19.10
N ALA A 246 3.16 -0.91 19.50
CA ALA A 246 2.57 -2.01 18.75
C ALA A 246 2.04 -1.54 17.40
N ALA A 247 1.43 -0.36 17.31
CA ALA A 247 0.96 0.19 16.03
C ALA A 247 2.13 0.43 15.06
N LEU A 248 3.25 0.98 15.52
CA LEU A 248 4.45 1.15 14.69
C LEU A 248 5.11 -0.19 14.31
N MET A 249 5.04 -1.21 15.18
CA MET A 249 5.47 -2.58 14.87
C MET A 249 4.60 -3.20 13.78
N LEU A 250 3.28 -3.05 13.86
CA LEU A 250 2.34 -3.49 12.83
C LEU A 250 2.70 -2.89 11.46
N GLN A 251 2.94 -1.58 11.41
CA GLN A 251 3.34 -0.91 10.18
C GLN A 251 4.72 -1.37 9.69
N THR A 252 5.72 -1.43 10.57
CA THR A 252 7.09 -1.76 10.18
C THR A 252 7.23 -3.22 9.73
N ALA A 253 6.69 -4.15 10.52
CA ALA A 253 6.84 -5.58 10.30
C ALA A 253 5.76 -6.14 9.34
N GLY A 254 4.50 -5.75 9.50
CA GLY A 254 3.39 -6.27 8.68
C GLY A 254 3.29 -5.62 7.30
N VAL A 255 3.41 -4.29 7.23
CA VAL A 255 3.36 -3.57 5.94
C VAL A 255 4.71 -3.56 5.25
N GLY A 256 5.79 -3.28 6.00
CA GLY A 256 7.14 -3.13 5.44
C GLY A 256 7.87 -4.45 5.15
N LEU A 257 7.97 -5.34 6.13
CA LEU A 257 8.90 -6.47 6.13
C LEU A 257 8.19 -7.84 6.19
N THR A 258 7.57 -8.24 5.08
CA THR A 258 6.90 -9.54 4.99
C THR A 258 7.87 -10.71 4.87
N ALA A 259 7.36 -11.93 5.12
CA ALA A 259 8.14 -13.16 5.03
C ALA A 259 8.93 -13.28 3.71
N SER A 260 8.34 -12.94 2.56
CA SER A 260 9.02 -12.99 1.26
C SER A 260 10.22 -12.07 1.19
N ASN A 261 10.09 -10.84 1.70
CA ASN A 261 11.18 -9.87 1.70
C ASN A 261 12.31 -10.33 2.59
N LEU A 262 12.00 -10.87 3.77
CA LEU A 262 12.98 -11.45 4.68
C LEU A 262 13.70 -12.64 4.03
N ILE A 263 12.98 -13.52 3.34
CA ILE A 263 13.57 -14.68 2.66
C ILE A 263 14.47 -14.26 1.49
N ILE A 264 14.07 -13.24 0.72
CA ILE A 264 14.90 -12.71 -0.37
C ILE A 264 16.15 -12.04 0.20
N PHE A 265 15.99 -11.16 1.19
CA PHE A 265 17.12 -10.45 1.80
C PHE A 265 18.08 -11.41 2.51
N SER A 266 17.61 -12.46 3.19
CA SER A 266 18.50 -13.48 3.78
C SER A 266 19.31 -14.23 2.71
N ARG A 267 18.73 -14.55 1.55
CA ARG A 267 19.47 -15.22 0.48
C ARG A 267 20.52 -14.33 -0.18
N VAL A 268 20.24 -13.03 -0.26
CA VAL A 268 21.11 -12.08 -0.95
C VAL A 268 22.20 -11.52 -0.03
N LEU A 269 21.88 -11.19 1.22
CA LEU A 269 22.80 -10.63 2.21
C LEU A 269 23.53 -11.69 3.05
N GLY A 270 22.95 -12.89 3.13
CA GLY A 270 23.27 -13.87 4.15
C GLY A 270 22.47 -13.65 5.44
N LEU A 271 22.08 -14.74 6.09
CA LEU A 271 21.20 -14.74 7.26
C LEU A 271 21.73 -13.87 8.41
N LYS A 272 23.04 -13.91 8.69
CA LYS A 272 23.65 -13.13 9.78
C LYS A 272 23.45 -11.63 9.60
N LYS A 273 23.74 -11.10 8.40
CA LYS A 273 23.61 -9.67 8.11
C LYS A 273 22.15 -9.24 8.11
N MET A 274 21.27 -10.07 7.56
CA MET A 274 19.83 -9.81 7.59
C MET A 274 19.31 -9.72 9.03
N LEU A 275 19.67 -10.66 9.91
CA LEU A 275 19.22 -10.65 11.31
C LEU A 275 19.71 -9.41 12.07
N VAL A 276 20.93 -8.95 11.81
CA VAL A 276 21.45 -7.71 12.41
C VAL A 276 20.65 -6.49 11.95
N VAL A 277 20.34 -6.39 10.65
CA VAL A 277 19.52 -5.28 10.13
C VAL A 277 18.09 -5.36 10.65
N LEU A 278 17.49 -6.54 10.66
CA LEU A 278 16.15 -6.75 11.18
C LEU A 278 16.05 -6.36 12.65
N GLY A 279 17.00 -6.83 13.47
CA GLY A 279 17.09 -6.47 14.88
C GLY A 279 17.26 -4.97 15.07
N MET A 280 18.02 -4.30 14.19
CA MET A 280 18.18 -2.86 14.25
C MET A 280 16.91 -2.09 13.86
N ILE A 281 16.23 -2.49 12.79
CA ILE A 281 14.94 -1.91 12.39
C ILE A 281 13.94 -2.02 13.54
N PHE A 282 13.77 -3.21 14.10
CA PHE A 282 12.84 -3.42 15.21
C PHE A 282 13.25 -2.66 16.47
N SER A 283 14.53 -2.65 16.83
CA SER A 283 15.00 -1.90 18.00
C SER A 283 14.73 -0.40 17.86
N LEU A 284 14.96 0.17 16.67
CA LEU A 284 14.73 1.59 16.40
C LEU A 284 13.23 1.91 16.39
N THR A 285 12.40 1.07 15.76
CA THR A 285 10.95 1.25 15.78
C THR A 285 10.38 1.12 17.21
N LEU A 286 10.87 0.20 18.04
CA LEU A 286 10.47 0.10 19.46
C LEU A 286 10.85 1.36 20.22
N ALA A 287 12.08 1.85 20.06
CA ALA A 287 12.55 3.07 20.72
C ALA A 287 11.67 4.28 20.37
N ILE A 288 11.35 4.45 19.08
CA ILE A 288 10.46 5.52 18.61
C ILE A 288 9.04 5.32 19.16
N GLY A 289 8.53 4.08 19.15
CA GLY A 289 7.20 3.75 19.65
C GLY A 289 7.03 4.05 21.13
N PHE A 290 7.98 3.67 21.97
CA PHE A 290 7.94 3.98 23.40
C PHE A 290 8.07 5.49 23.65
N ALA A 291 8.94 6.17 22.91
CA ALA A 291 9.05 7.63 23.00
C ALA A 291 7.75 8.34 22.59
N ALA A 292 7.07 7.83 21.55
CA ALA A 292 5.80 8.37 21.09
C ALA A 292 4.66 8.12 22.10
N ASN A 293 4.68 6.98 22.81
CA ASN A 293 3.70 6.63 23.85
C ASN A 293 3.73 7.61 25.04
N GLU A 294 4.90 8.18 25.34
CA GLU A 294 5.08 9.18 26.41
C GLU A 294 4.77 10.61 25.95
N THR A 295 4.96 10.92 24.66
CA THR A 295 4.91 12.30 24.15
C THR A 295 3.58 12.69 23.53
N LEU A 296 2.81 11.74 22.97
CA LEU A 296 1.57 12.05 22.28
C LEU A 296 0.39 12.20 23.25
N PRO A 297 -0.49 13.22 23.05
CA PRO A 297 -1.64 13.44 23.91
C PRO A 297 -2.66 12.30 23.79
N ARG A 298 -3.20 11.90 24.94
CA ARG A 298 -4.19 10.82 25.05
C ARG A 298 -5.58 11.40 24.77
N ILE A 299 -6.26 10.91 23.72
CA ILE A 299 -7.63 11.33 23.35
C ILE A 299 -8.66 10.42 24.04
N PRO A 300 -9.28 10.77 25.18
CA PRO A 300 -10.17 9.86 25.90
C PRO A 300 -11.35 9.43 25.00
N THR A 301 -11.51 8.13 24.76
CA THR A 301 -12.70 7.57 24.09
C THR A 301 -13.06 6.23 24.72
N ASP A 302 -14.34 5.88 24.67
CA ASP A 302 -14.88 4.66 25.27
C ASP A 302 -14.24 3.42 24.63
N ASP A 303 -13.73 2.56 25.51
CA ASP A 303 -13.10 1.28 25.21
C ASP A 303 -14.15 0.35 24.59
N ASP A 304 -13.96 -0.07 23.32
CA ASP A 304 -14.48 -1.34 22.74
C ASP A 304 -14.23 -1.50 21.21
N GLU A 305 -13.15 -0.98 20.60
CA GLU A 305 -12.75 -1.41 19.23
C GLU A 305 -11.83 -2.64 19.24
N THR A 306 -12.30 -3.76 19.81
CA THR A 306 -11.55 -5.02 19.88
C THR A 306 -11.30 -5.66 18.51
N HIS A 307 -12.08 -5.26 17.49
CA HIS A 307 -12.14 -5.89 16.17
C HIS A 307 -11.17 -5.32 15.12
N ALA A 308 -10.40 -4.27 15.44
CA ALA A 308 -9.51 -3.63 14.46
C ALA A 308 -8.45 -4.59 13.88
N LEU A 309 -8.03 -5.58 14.66
CA LEU A 309 -6.98 -6.54 14.30
C LEU A 309 -7.51 -7.89 13.83
N ASP A 310 -8.83 -8.05 13.65
CA ASP A 310 -9.44 -9.33 13.25
C ASP A 310 -8.91 -9.83 11.92
N ASN A 311 -8.48 -8.93 11.03
CA ASN A 311 -7.86 -9.30 9.75
C ASN A 311 -6.53 -10.04 9.89
N LEU A 312 -5.89 -9.99 11.06
CA LEU A 312 -4.64 -10.68 11.37
C LEU A 312 -4.87 -12.05 12.01
N SER A 313 -6.12 -12.39 12.37
CA SER A 313 -6.48 -13.62 13.07
C SER A 313 -7.52 -14.44 12.31
N GLN A 314 -7.97 -15.54 12.92
CA GLN A 314 -9.08 -16.33 12.41
C GLN A 314 -10.36 -15.49 12.30
N PRO A 315 -11.04 -15.48 11.14
CA PRO A 315 -12.25 -14.67 10.93
C PRO A 315 -13.48 -15.18 11.70
N PHE A 316 -13.44 -16.39 12.28
CA PHE A 316 -14.58 -16.99 12.99
C PHE A 316 -14.11 -17.68 14.29
N GLY A 317 -14.63 -17.23 15.45
CA GLY A 317 -14.29 -17.79 16.76
C GLY A 317 -15.08 -19.06 17.15
N THR A 318 -16.20 -19.32 16.50
CA THR A 318 -17.03 -20.52 16.71
C THR A 318 -17.73 -20.85 15.39
N PHE A 319 -17.77 -22.12 14.99
CA PHE A 319 -18.55 -22.54 13.82
C PHE A 319 -20.02 -22.16 14.05
N SER A 320 -20.50 -21.16 13.33
CA SER A 320 -21.89 -21.15 12.92
C SER A 320 -22.14 -22.44 12.12
N THR A 321 -23.34 -22.98 12.24
CA THR A 321 -23.87 -24.27 11.77
C THR A 321 -23.78 -24.55 10.26
N ILE A 322 -22.95 -23.80 9.53
CA ILE A 322 -22.87 -23.77 8.07
C ILE A 322 -21.70 -24.66 7.60
N PRO A 323 -21.88 -25.50 6.57
CA PRO A 323 -20.81 -26.31 6.00
C PRO A 323 -19.64 -25.44 5.49
N PRO A 324 -18.38 -25.89 5.63
CA PRO A 324 -17.18 -25.13 5.27
C PRO A 324 -17.13 -24.69 3.81
N PHE A 325 -17.68 -25.47 2.88
CA PHE A 325 -17.75 -25.07 1.46
C PHE A 325 -18.66 -23.85 1.26
N GLN A 326 -19.78 -23.76 1.98
CA GLN A 326 -20.67 -22.61 1.91
C GLN A 326 -20.05 -21.36 2.53
N GLN A 327 -19.22 -21.50 3.58
CA GLN A 327 -18.47 -20.38 4.14
C GLN A 327 -17.40 -19.88 3.17
N ILE A 328 -16.61 -20.80 2.56
CA ILE A 328 -15.63 -20.45 1.52
C ILE A 328 -16.34 -19.77 0.35
N TRP A 329 -17.48 -20.30 -0.08
CA TRP A 329 -18.27 -19.72 -1.18
C TRP A 329 -18.83 -18.35 -0.82
N ALA A 330 -19.39 -18.18 0.39
CA ALA A 330 -19.89 -16.88 0.87
C ALA A 330 -18.77 -15.85 0.93
N SER A 331 -17.61 -16.20 1.49
CA SER A 331 -16.43 -15.33 1.48
C SER A 331 -15.94 -15.04 0.06
N ALA A 332 -15.91 -16.04 -0.84
CA ALA A 332 -15.57 -15.85 -2.25
C ALA A 332 -16.52 -14.89 -2.97
N THR A 333 -17.82 -14.94 -2.68
CA THR A 333 -18.79 -13.98 -3.22
C THR A 333 -18.59 -12.57 -2.66
N THR A 334 -18.24 -12.43 -1.37
CA THR A 334 -17.85 -11.13 -0.81
C THR A 334 -16.57 -10.60 -1.45
N PHE A 335 -15.56 -11.46 -1.70
CA PHE A 335 -14.33 -11.07 -2.40
C PHE A 335 -14.59 -10.59 -3.82
N SER A 336 -15.50 -11.22 -4.55
CA SER A 336 -15.88 -10.77 -5.89
C SER A 336 -16.54 -9.38 -5.92
N SER A 337 -17.04 -8.91 -4.77
CA SER A 337 -17.64 -7.59 -4.61
C SER A 337 -16.67 -6.51 -4.09
N GLU A 338 -15.43 -6.90 -3.72
CA GLU A 338 -14.41 -5.97 -3.24
C GLU A 338 -13.83 -5.13 -4.39
N ALA A 339 -13.50 -3.88 -4.09
CA ALA A 339 -13.02 -2.89 -5.07
C ALA A 339 -11.73 -3.28 -5.81
N ASN A 340 -11.03 -4.34 -5.40
CA ASN A 340 -9.76 -4.79 -5.97
C ASN A 340 -9.87 -6.08 -6.79
N ALA A 341 -11.04 -6.74 -6.86
CA ALA A 341 -11.20 -8.03 -7.55
C ALA A 341 -10.79 -7.96 -9.03
N TRP A 342 -11.12 -6.85 -9.71
CA TRP A 342 -10.73 -6.61 -11.11
C TRP A 342 -9.21 -6.65 -11.32
N ALA A 343 -8.42 -6.22 -10.33
CA ALA A 343 -6.96 -6.22 -10.44
C ALA A 343 -6.40 -7.63 -10.36
N LEU A 344 -7.01 -8.50 -9.54
CA LEU A 344 -6.64 -9.91 -9.46
C LEU A 344 -6.87 -10.61 -10.81
N ASP A 345 -8.00 -10.35 -11.48
CA ASP A 345 -8.29 -10.91 -12.80
C ASP A 345 -7.23 -10.49 -13.84
N ILE A 346 -6.85 -9.21 -13.84
CA ILE A 346 -5.77 -8.71 -14.71
C ILE A 346 -4.43 -9.41 -14.39
N VAL A 347 -4.11 -9.62 -13.10
CA VAL A 347 -2.91 -10.37 -12.70
C VAL A 347 -2.97 -11.79 -13.23
N LEU A 348 -4.08 -12.51 -13.04
CA LEU A 348 -4.23 -13.91 -13.48
C LEU A 348 -4.10 -14.03 -15.01
N ILE A 349 -4.81 -13.20 -15.77
CA ILE A 349 -4.70 -13.12 -17.23
C ILE A 349 -3.25 -12.78 -17.61
N GLY A 350 -2.65 -11.81 -16.93
CA GLY A 350 -1.28 -11.36 -17.17
C GLY A 350 -0.23 -12.45 -16.91
N VAL A 351 -0.43 -13.29 -15.89
CA VAL A 351 0.42 -14.46 -15.60
C VAL A 351 0.30 -15.50 -16.70
N VAL A 352 -0.92 -15.80 -17.18
CA VAL A 352 -1.14 -16.75 -18.29
C VAL A 352 -0.48 -16.23 -19.57
N VAL A 353 -0.77 -15.01 -19.98
CA VAL A 353 -0.21 -14.39 -21.18
C VAL A 353 1.31 -14.26 -21.06
N GLY A 354 1.80 -13.78 -19.92
CA GLY A 354 3.22 -13.67 -19.60
C GLY A 354 3.94 -15.02 -19.65
N GLY A 355 3.30 -16.08 -19.15
CA GLY A 355 3.80 -17.45 -19.19
C GLY A 355 3.95 -17.95 -20.63
N VAL A 356 2.93 -17.72 -21.47
CA VAL A 356 2.98 -18.03 -22.91
C VAL A 356 4.10 -17.25 -23.61
N LEU A 357 4.24 -15.95 -23.32
CA LEU A 357 5.31 -15.11 -23.89
C LEU A 357 6.70 -15.61 -23.50
N ARG A 358 6.90 -16.02 -22.24
CA ARG A 358 8.16 -16.62 -21.76
C ARG A 358 8.41 -17.97 -22.41
N TRP A 359 7.40 -18.83 -22.51
CA TRP A 359 7.51 -20.17 -23.09
C TRP A 359 7.85 -20.12 -24.58
N ARG A 360 7.15 -19.29 -25.35
CA ARG A 360 7.40 -19.11 -26.79
C ARG A 360 8.66 -18.28 -27.07
N LYS A 361 9.41 -17.86 -26.03
CA LYS A 361 10.60 -16.99 -26.12
C LYS A 361 10.35 -15.76 -27.00
N ILE A 362 9.13 -15.22 -26.94
CA ILE A 362 8.79 -14.02 -27.70
C ILE A 362 9.62 -12.87 -27.11
N GLY A 363 10.60 -12.42 -27.89
CA GLY A 363 11.48 -11.32 -27.54
C GLY A 363 10.73 -9.99 -27.48
N LEU A 364 11.40 -8.95 -26.98
CA LEU A 364 10.95 -7.58 -27.21
C LEU A 364 10.87 -7.35 -28.73
N PHE A 365 9.82 -6.70 -29.21
CA PHE A 365 9.70 -6.34 -30.62
C PHE A 365 10.79 -5.33 -30.94
N LEU A 366 11.85 -5.81 -31.59
CA LEU A 366 12.87 -5.02 -32.25
C LEU A 366 12.87 -5.43 -33.72
N PRO A 367 11.98 -4.88 -34.56
CA PRO A 367 12.21 -4.96 -35.98
C PRO A 367 13.45 -4.11 -36.28
N GLN A 368 14.60 -4.76 -36.47
CA GLN A 368 15.85 -4.11 -36.90
C GLN A 368 15.62 -3.22 -38.14
N ALA A 369 14.69 -3.61 -39.02
CA ALA A 369 14.26 -2.83 -40.18
C ALA A 369 13.55 -1.50 -39.84
N VAL A 370 12.80 -1.42 -38.74
CA VAL A 370 12.11 -0.18 -38.29
C VAL A 370 13.08 0.77 -37.59
N LEU A 371 14.10 0.22 -36.92
CA LEU A 371 15.18 0.99 -36.31
C LEU A 371 16.05 1.65 -37.38
N GLN A 372 16.47 0.90 -38.40
CA GLN A 372 17.25 1.43 -39.53
C GLN A 372 16.46 2.48 -40.34
N ALA A 373 15.19 2.18 -40.67
CA ALA A 373 14.33 3.12 -41.39
C ALA A 373 14.01 4.40 -40.60
N LYS A 374 14.10 4.37 -39.25
CA LYS A 374 13.92 5.56 -38.41
C LYS A 374 15.22 6.23 -37.99
N GLU A 375 16.37 5.56 -37.97
CA GLU A 375 17.69 6.19 -37.83
C GLU A 375 17.93 7.13 -39.01
N GLU A 376 17.61 6.71 -40.23
CA GLU A 376 17.62 7.57 -41.43
C GLU A 376 16.65 8.77 -41.32
N ALA A 377 15.48 8.57 -40.68
CA ALA A 377 14.53 9.65 -40.42
C ALA A 377 14.96 10.59 -39.28
N ALA A 378 15.58 10.07 -38.23
CA ALA A 378 16.08 10.81 -37.08
C ALA A 378 17.29 11.68 -37.45
N GLU A 379 18.15 11.20 -38.35
CA GLU A 379 19.26 11.97 -38.92
C GLU A 379 18.76 13.17 -39.73
N LYS A 380 17.67 13.01 -40.51
CA LYS A 380 16.94 14.12 -41.17
C LYS A 380 16.33 15.13 -40.18
N THR A 381 15.91 14.67 -39.01
CA THR A 381 15.25 15.51 -37.99
C THR A 381 16.25 16.31 -37.14
N ARG A 382 17.54 15.94 -37.14
CA ARG A 382 18.62 16.59 -36.40
C ARG A 382 18.96 17.99 -36.93
N ASN A 383 18.53 18.32 -38.15
CA ASN A 383 18.71 19.64 -38.79
C ASN A 383 17.60 20.65 -38.52
N ASN A 384 16.64 20.35 -37.64
CA ASN A 384 15.53 21.25 -37.35
C ASN A 384 15.75 22.04 -36.05
N SER A 385 15.75 23.37 -36.12
CA SER A 385 16.07 24.29 -35.00
C SER A 385 15.15 24.11 -33.77
N PHE A 386 13.96 23.55 -33.97
CA PHE A 386 12.98 23.28 -32.92
C PHE A 386 13.24 22.00 -32.09
N ASN A 387 14.20 21.15 -32.49
CA ASN A 387 14.45 19.87 -31.81
C ASN A 387 15.84 19.84 -31.16
N ARG A 388 16.07 20.73 -30.18
CA ARG A 388 17.29 20.73 -29.38
C ARG A 388 17.18 19.67 -28.28
N PRO A 389 18.15 18.74 -28.13
CA PRO A 389 18.15 17.80 -27.02
C PRO A 389 18.24 18.57 -25.69
N LEU A 390 17.27 18.37 -24.82
CA LEU A 390 17.25 18.96 -23.47
C LEU A 390 18.49 18.50 -22.69
N SER A 391 19.13 19.44 -21.98
CA SER A 391 20.25 19.11 -21.10
C SER A 391 19.83 18.04 -20.06
N PRO A 392 20.68 17.05 -19.73
CA PRO A 392 20.38 16.02 -18.75
C PRO A 392 19.92 16.55 -17.39
N ARG A 393 20.36 17.76 -17.00
CA ARG A 393 19.92 18.42 -15.74
C ARG A 393 18.48 18.90 -15.83
N ILE A 394 18.10 19.48 -16.97
CA ILE A 394 16.73 19.95 -17.23
C ILE A 394 15.80 18.75 -17.31
N LEU A 395 16.21 17.66 -17.95
CA LEU A 395 15.41 16.44 -18.03
C LEU A 395 15.18 15.79 -16.65
N LYS A 396 16.21 15.75 -15.80
CA LYS A 396 16.08 15.28 -14.40
C LYS A 396 15.17 16.19 -13.58
N GLY A 397 15.31 17.51 -13.71
CA GLY A 397 14.45 18.48 -13.04
C GLY A 397 12.99 18.38 -13.47
N LEU A 398 12.76 18.28 -14.78
CA LEU A 398 11.43 18.13 -15.36
C LEU A 398 10.79 16.80 -14.97
N GLY A 399 11.56 15.72 -14.94
CA GLY A 399 11.10 14.40 -14.49
C GLY A 399 10.71 14.40 -13.01
N LEU A 400 11.52 15.00 -12.14
CA LEU A 400 11.19 15.13 -10.72
C LEU A 400 9.94 16.00 -10.53
N ALA A 401 9.87 17.15 -11.20
CA ALA A 401 8.72 18.04 -11.15
C ALA A 401 7.44 17.36 -11.64
N ALA A 402 7.52 16.58 -12.74
CA ALA A 402 6.39 15.83 -13.27
C ALA A 402 5.95 14.70 -12.32
N SER A 403 6.89 13.97 -11.70
CA SER A 403 6.56 12.94 -10.71
C SER A 403 5.93 13.55 -9.45
N THR A 404 6.46 14.66 -8.94
CA THR A 404 5.88 15.37 -7.79
C THR A 404 4.51 15.94 -8.13
N ALA A 405 4.35 16.57 -9.29
CA ALA A 405 3.06 17.08 -9.75
C ALA A 405 2.05 15.94 -9.96
N GLY A 406 2.48 14.80 -10.50
CA GLY A 406 1.66 13.60 -10.64
C GLY A 406 1.21 13.05 -9.29
N LEU A 407 2.12 12.99 -8.31
CA LEU A 407 1.79 12.58 -6.95
C LEU A 407 0.77 13.54 -6.32
N LEU A 408 1.01 14.85 -6.39
CA LEU A 408 0.09 15.88 -5.90
C LEU A 408 -1.27 15.82 -6.60
N LEU A 409 -1.30 15.55 -7.90
CA LEU A 409 -2.52 15.37 -8.67
C LEU A 409 -3.29 14.13 -8.22
N VAL A 410 -2.62 13.00 -7.98
CA VAL A 410 -3.25 11.78 -7.44
C VAL A 410 -3.84 12.07 -6.06
N VAL A 411 -3.11 12.77 -5.19
CA VAL A 411 -3.65 13.20 -3.89
C VAL A 411 -4.88 14.09 -4.10
N TYR A 412 -4.81 15.08 -4.98
CA TYR A 412 -5.90 16.00 -5.25
C TYR A 412 -7.16 15.31 -5.81
N ILE A 413 -6.99 14.30 -6.68
CA ILE A 413 -8.07 13.47 -7.22
C ILE A 413 -8.65 12.53 -6.15
N TYR A 414 -7.79 11.92 -5.34
CA TYR A 414 -8.20 10.98 -4.29
C TYR A 414 -9.01 11.66 -3.18
N TYR A 415 -8.77 12.96 -2.94
CA TYR A 415 -9.54 13.81 -2.03
C TYR A 415 -10.45 14.76 -2.82
N PRO A 416 -11.61 14.30 -3.31
CA PRO A 416 -12.55 15.16 -4.05
C PRO A 416 -13.16 16.23 -3.12
N PRO A 417 -13.75 17.30 -3.68
CA PRO A 417 -14.43 18.33 -2.89
C PRO A 417 -15.57 17.72 -2.05
N ALA A 418 -15.93 18.37 -0.94
CA ALA A 418 -16.94 17.85 -0.01
C ALA A 418 -18.26 17.50 -0.70
N GLU A 419 -18.67 18.26 -1.72
CA GLU A 419 -19.87 18.01 -2.51
C GLU A 419 -19.85 16.64 -3.19
N GLU A 420 -18.79 16.31 -3.93
CA GLU A 420 -18.60 15.00 -4.56
C GLU A 420 -18.54 13.87 -3.52
N VAL A 421 -17.88 14.09 -2.37
CA VAL A 421 -17.85 13.11 -1.27
C VAL A 421 -19.28 12.81 -0.77
N PHE A 422 -20.11 13.83 -0.58
CA PHE A 422 -21.50 13.63 -0.14
C PHE A 422 -22.38 12.98 -1.21
N ASP A 423 -22.10 13.20 -2.49
CA ASP A 423 -22.80 12.53 -3.59
C ASP A 423 -22.45 11.03 -3.65
N GLU A 424 -21.17 10.67 -3.48
CA GLU A 424 -20.74 9.28 -3.35
C GLU A 424 -21.36 8.61 -2.11
N ILE A 425 -21.35 9.31 -0.97
CA ILE A 425 -22.04 8.85 0.25
C ILE A 425 -23.53 8.63 0.00
N GLY A 426 -24.16 9.47 -0.84
CA GLY A 426 -25.57 9.34 -1.21
C GLY A 426 -25.89 7.96 -1.80
N ALA A 427 -25.08 7.49 -2.74
CA ALA A 427 -25.23 6.17 -3.36
C ALA A 427 -24.94 5.03 -2.36
N ILE A 428 -23.83 5.12 -1.63
CA ILE A 428 -23.43 4.10 -0.64
C ILE A 428 -24.48 3.95 0.46
N ARG A 429 -25.02 5.07 0.96
CA ARG A 429 -26.07 5.10 1.99
C ARG A 429 -27.33 4.38 1.52
N ALA A 430 -27.76 4.59 0.29
CA ALA A 430 -28.96 3.96 -0.25
C ALA A 430 -28.82 2.43 -0.27
N GLU A 431 -27.67 1.93 -0.72
CA GLU A 431 -27.36 0.51 -0.72
C GLU A 431 -27.22 -0.06 0.71
N ALA A 432 -26.55 0.66 1.61
CA ALA A 432 -26.38 0.25 3.00
C ALA A 432 -27.73 0.07 3.71
N LEU A 433 -28.60 1.08 3.65
CA LEU A 433 -29.91 1.04 4.31
C LEU A 433 -30.82 -0.02 3.66
N THR A 434 -30.73 -0.22 2.34
CA THR A 434 -31.46 -1.29 1.64
C THR A 434 -31.00 -2.66 2.11
N ALA A 435 -29.68 -2.88 2.21
CA ALA A 435 -29.12 -4.14 2.69
C ALA A 435 -29.50 -4.44 4.14
N ILE A 436 -29.50 -3.44 5.03
CA ILE A 436 -29.97 -3.57 6.43
C ILE A 436 -31.44 -3.99 6.46
N ASN A 437 -32.29 -3.32 5.67
CA ASN A 437 -33.73 -3.63 5.63
C ASN A 437 -34.01 -5.03 5.05
N GLN A 438 -33.20 -5.48 4.09
CA GLN A 438 -33.31 -6.82 3.48
C GLN A 438 -32.64 -7.93 4.30
N GLY A 439 -31.99 -7.62 5.41
CA GLY A 439 -31.23 -8.58 6.22
C GLY A 439 -29.96 -9.12 5.54
N GLN A 440 -29.44 -8.39 4.53
CA GLN A 440 -28.19 -8.72 3.84
C GLN A 440 -26.99 -8.15 4.61
N TRP A 441 -26.73 -8.72 5.79
CA TRP A 441 -25.79 -8.19 6.79
C TRP A 441 -24.36 -8.00 6.28
N GLY A 442 -23.83 -8.94 5.49
CA GLY A 442 -22.48 -8.82 4.93
C GLY A 442 -22.33 -7.66 3.94
N ILE A 443 -23.36 -7.42 3.13
CA ILE A 443 -23.39 -6.29 2.19
C ILE A 443 -23.56 -4.98 2.97
N ALA A 444 -24.44 -4.97 3.97
CA ALA A 444 -24.65 -3.82 4.85
C ALA A 444 -23.35 -3.39 5.54
N GLU A 445 -22.63 -4.33 6.14
CA GLU A 445 -21.36 -4.06 6.83
C GLU A 445 -20.31 -3.46 5.87
N THR A 446 -20.17 -4.05 4.68
CA THR A 446 -19.25 -3.58 3.63
C THR A 446 -19.58 -2.15 3.21
N ARG A 447 -20.87 -1.84 3.01
CA ARG A 447 -21.31 -0.50 2.60
C ARG A 447 -21.20 0.53 3.72
N LEU A 448 -21.49 0.16 4.96
CA LEU A 448 -21.24 1.03 6.12
C LEU A 448 -19.75 1.35 6.27
N SER A 449 -18.87 0.38 6.00
CA SER A 449 -17.42 0.60 6.02
C SER A 449 -16.99 1.57 4.90
N ALA A 450 -17.50 1.37 3.68
CA ALA A 450 -17.26 2.27 2.57
C ALA A 450 -17.77 3.70 2.85
N TRP A 451 -18.92 3.83 3.53
CA TRP A 451 -19.45 5.13 3.94
C TRP A 451 -18.51 5.81 4.94
N ASN A 452 -18.13 5.11 6.01
CA ASN A 452 -17.20 5.65 7.01
C ASN A 452 -15.85 6.06 6.38
N GLN A 453 -15.36 5.28 5.41
CA GLN A 453 -14.17 5.62 4.64
C GLN A 453 -14.34 6.94 3.87
N GLN A 454 -15.45 7.15 3.17
CA GLN A 454 -15.71 8.41 2.46
C GLN A 454 -15.85 9.58 3.43
N LEU A 455 -16.54 9.38 4.55
CA LEU A 455 -16.69 10.39 5.59
C LEU A 455 -15.35 10.87 6.14
N SER A 456 -14.40 9.95 6.31
CA SER A 456 -13.05 10.28 6.80
C SER A 456 -12.29 11.23 5.87
N LYS A 457 -12.54 11.19 4.55
CA LYS A 457 -11.86 12.04 3.57
C LYS A 457 -12.22 13.52 3.69
N LEU A 458 -13.40 13.86 4.22
CA LEU A 458 -13.93 15.22 4.26
C LEU A 458 -12.96 16.23 4.89
N LYS A 459 -12.32 15.85 6.00
CA LYS A 459 -11.35 16.70 6.71
C LYS A 459 -10.16 17.03 5.81
N THR A 460 -9.52 16.01 5.24
CA THR A 460 -8.35 16.19 4.35
C THR A 460 -8.73 16.91 3.06
N SER A 461 -9.90 16.63 2.50
CA SER A 461 -10.42 17.28 1.30
C SER A 461 -10.58 18.79 1.45
N GLU A 462 -11.08 19.26 2.60
CA GLU A 462 -11.21 20.70 2.88
C GLU A 462 -9.83 21.33 3.15
N MET A 463 -8.97 20.67 3.94
CA MET A 463 -7.61 21.16 4.22
C MET A 463 -6.79 21.35 2.94
N LEU A 464 -6.84 20.41 1.99
CA LEU A 464 -6.16 20.50 0.70
C LEU A 464 -6.65 21.66 -0.17
N ARG A 465 -7.88 22.15 0.08
CA ARG A 465 -8.49 23.28 -0.64
C ARG A 465 -8.40 24.59 0.13
N GLY A 466 -7.56 24.64 1.17
CA GLY A 466 -7.33 25.84 1.97
C GLY A 466 -8.48 26.20 2.92
N ARG A 467 -9.42 25.29 3.16
CA ARG A 467 -10.52 25.46 4.11
C ARG A 467 -10.20 24.67 5.38
N PHE A 468 -9.84 25.35 6.46
CA PHE A 468 -9.64 24.68 7.75
C PHE A 468 -10.99 24.21 8.31
N THR A 469 -11.02 22.99 8.86
CA THR A 469 -12.22 22.44 9.50
C THR A 469 -12.55 23.24 10.77
N THR A 470 -13.80 23.69 10.88
CA THR A 470 -14.32 24.26 12.12
C THR A 470 -14.66 23.14 13.11
N GLU A 471 -14.64 23.43 14.43
CA GLU A 471 -15.01 22.44 15.45
C GLU A 471 -16.37 21.79 15.17
N ALA A 472 -17.36 22.58 14.71
CA ALA A 472 -18.68 22.07 14.33
C ALA A 472 -18.65 21.04 13.19
N ARG A 473 -17.74 21.20 12.21
CA ARG A 473 -17.56 20.23 11.11
C ARG A 473 -16.93 18.94 11.60
N GLU A 474 -15.91 19.05 12.45
CA GLU A 474 -15.26 17.88 13.04
C GLU A 474 -16.22 17.10 13.94
N GLU A 475 -17.03 17.81 14.72
CA GLU A 475 -18.04 17.20 15.60
C GLU A 475 -19.14 16.48 14.80
N ALA A 476 -19.60 17.07 13.69
CA ALA A 476 -20.60 16.45 12.82
C ALA A 476 -20.10 15.13 12.21
N VAL A 477 -18.87 15.14 11.68
CA VAL A 477 -18.21 13.93 11.16
C VAL A 477 -18.02 12.89 12.27
N ARG A 478 -17.59 13.31 13.47
CA ARG A 478 -17.40 12.42 14.61
C ARG A 478 -18.71 11.75 15.03
N LYS A 479 -19.79 12.53 15.20
CA LYS A 479 -21.12 12.02 15.59
C LYS A 479 -21.65 11.00 14.59
N LEU A 480 -21.60 11.32 13.29
CA LEU A 480 -22.04 10.41 12.24
C LEU A 480 -21.17 9.14 12.16
N GLY A 481 -19.85 9.30 12.28
CA GLY A 481 -18.92 8.18 12.31
C GLY A 481 -19.16 7.23 13.48
N LEU A 482 -19.46 7.76 14.67
CA LEU A 482 -19.83 6.95 15.85
C LEU A 482 -21.11 6.15 15.59
N ARG A 483 -22.17 6.80 15.10
CA ARG A 483 -23.43 6.08 14.82
C ARG A 483 -23.28 5.00 13.75
N LEU A 484 -22.46 5.24 12.71
CA LEU A 484 -22.16 4.21 11.71
C LEU A 484 -21.51 2.97 12.34
N LYS A 485 -20.60 3.18 13.30
CA LYS A 485 -19.95 2.08 14.02
C LYS A 485 -20.91 1.32 14.92
N GLU A 486 -21.77 2.01 15.67
CA GLU A 486 -22.80 1.37 16.51
C GLU A 486 -23.69 0.42 15.68
N VAL A 487 -24.08 0.84 14.47
CA VAL A 487 -24.84 -0.02 13.54
C VAL A 487 -24.01 -1.21 13.08
N GLN A 488 -22.73 -1.02 12.73
CA GLN A 488 -21.85 -2.13 12.34
C GLN A 488 -21.66 -3.14 13.48
N GLU A 489 -21.52 -2.66 14.71
CA GLU A 489 -21.35 -3.51 15.88
C GLU A 489 -22.61 -4.34 16.16
N ALA A 490 -23.80 -3.74 16.08
CA ALA A 490 -25.06 -4.45 16.20
C ALA A 490 -25.21 -5.53 15.11
N ILE A 491 -24.78 -5.25 13.87
CA ILE A 491 -24.74 -6.24 12.78
C ILE A 491 -23.82 -7.41 13.13
N ARG A 492 -22.60 -7.14 13.62
CA ARG A 492 -21.63 -8.18 14.01
C ARG A 492 -22.12 -9.06 15.15
N LYS A 493 -22.81 -8.47 16.13
CA LYS A 493 -23.45 -9.18 17.25
C LYS A 493 -24.69 -9.99 16.83
N ASN A 494 -25.06 -10.00 15.54
CA ASN A 494 -26.30 -10.59 15.01
C ASN A 494 -27.57 -10.00 15.66
N ALA A 495 -27.52 -8.76 16.15
CA ALA A 495 -28.64 -8.05 16.76
C ALA A 495 -29.45 -7.29 15.69
N ALA A 496 -30.24 -8.04 14.92
CA ALA A 496 -30.94 -7.52 13.73
C ALA A 496 -31.90 -6.34 14.00
N GLU A 497 -32.64 -6.38 15.11
CA GLU A 497 -33.60 -5.32 15.45
C GLU A 497 -32.89 -4.06 15.96
N GLU A 498 -31.83 -4.22 16.76
CA GLU A 498 -30.98 -3.13 17.24
C GLU A 498 -30.29 -2.42 16.07
N ALA A 499 -29.73 -3.17 15.11
CA ALA A 499 -29.11 -2.61 13.91
C ALA A 499 -30.10 -1.78 13.08
N LYS A 500 -31.34 -2.27 12.92
CA LYS A 500 -32.40 -1.54 12.21
C LYS A 500 -32.80 -0.26 12.95
N GLU A 501 -32.97 -0.33 14.27
CA GLU A 501 -33.32 0.83 15.08
C GLU A 501 -32.25 1.92 15.00
N LEU A 502 -30.98 1.56 15.24
CA LEU A 502 -29.85 2.47 15.17
C LEU A 502 -29.67 3.08 13.77
N SER A 503 -30.04 2.35 12.71
CA SER A 503 -29.92 2.83 11.33
C SER A 503 -30.92 3.94 10.94
N ARG A 504 -32.02 4.12 11.70
CA ARG A 504 -33.07 5.09 11.36
C ARG A 504 -32.57 6.54 11.37
N ASP A 505 -31.66 6.87 12.27
CA ASP A 505 -31.13 8.23 12.43
C ASP A 505 -29.97 8.54 11.48
N LEU A 506 -29.38 7.52 10.83
CA LEU A 506 -28.24 7.72 9.94
C LEU A 506 -28.53 8.69 8.80
N PHE A 507 -29.76 8.70 8.29
CA PHE A 507 -30.15 9.60 7.21
C PHE A 507 -30.18 11.07 7.66
N SER A 508 -30.74 11.36 8.84
CA SER A 508 -30.85 12.72 9.36
C SER A 508 -29.47 13.26 9.74
N MET A 509 -28.65 12.45 10.43
CA MET A 509 -27.27 12.81 10.79
C MET A 509 -26.40 13.08 9.56
N ASN A 510 -26.54 12.28 8.50
CA ASN A 510 -25.84 12.53 7.24
C ASN A 510 -26.24 13.85 6.58
N SER A 511 -27.54 14.13 6.60
CA SER A 511 -28.10 15.35 6.00
C SER A 511 -27.65 16.59 6.77
N GLU A 512 -27.60 16.51 8.10
CA GLU A 512 -27.04 17.56 8.95
C GLU A 512 -25.55 17.77 8.70
N CYS A 513 -24.76 16.68 8.64
CA CYS A 513 -23.33 16.76 8.32
C CYS A 513 -23.09 17.42 6.95
N ARG A 514 -23.87 17.04 5.93
CA ARG A 514 -23.82 17.66 4.59
C ARG A 514 -24.11 19.16 4.65
N ARG A 515 -25.15 19.56 5.39
CA ARG A 515 -25.53 20.96 5.55
C ARG A 515 -24.41 21.81 6.17
N ILE A 516 -23.76 21.30 7.22
CA ILE A 516 -22.66 21.96 7.94
C ILE A 516 -21.42 22.13 7.05
N PHE A 517 -21.12 21.17 6.18
CA PHE A 517 -19.96 21.24 5.28
C PHE A 517 -20.20 22.11 4.04
N LEU A 518 -21.39 22.03 3.45
CA LEU A 518 -21.73 22.77 2.23
C LEU A 518 -22.23 24.20 2.50
N ASN A 519 -22.25 24.65 3.75
CA ASN A 519 -22.81 25.94 4.16
C ASN A 519 -24.19 26.19 3.53
N GLN A 520 -25.04 25.15 3.47
CA GLN A 520 -26.41 25.31 3.03
C GLN A 520 -27.18 25.98 4.17
N ASP A 521 -27.11 27.31 4.21
CA ASP A 521 -28.01 28.13 5.00
C ASP A 521 -29.45 27.78 4.63
N THR A 522 -30.27 27.64 5.66
CA THR A 522 -31.73 27.56 5.65
C THR A 522 -32.37 28.79 5.00
N LYS A 523 -32.13 29.01 3.69
CA LYS A 523 -32.75 30.07 2.89
C LYS A 523 -33.28 29.62 1.54
N THR A 524 -33.11 28.35 1.15
CA THR A 524 -33.69 27.79 -0.08
C THR A 524 -34.49 26.51 0.17
N ALA A 525 -35.28 26.52 1.24
CA ALA A 525 -36.46 25.67 1.38
C ALA A 525 -37.58 26.55 1.97
N LEU A 526 -38.15 27.37 1.10
CA LEU A 526 -39.51 27.91 1.25
C LEU A 526 -40.42 27.06 0.37
#